data_AF-A0A2N1QUH4-F1
#
_entry.id   AF-A0A2N1QUH4-F1
#
_cell.length_a   1.000
_cell.length_b   1.000
_cell.length_c   1.000
_cell.angle_alpha   90.00
_cell.angle_beta   90.00
_cell.angle_gamma   90.00
#
_symmetry.space_group_name_H-M   'P 1'
#
loop_
_entity.id
_entity.type
_entity.pdbx_description
1 polymer ?
#
loop_
_entity_poly.entity_id
_entity_poly.type
_entity_poly.pdbx_seq_one_letter_code
_entity_poly.pdbx_strand_id
1 'polypeptide(L)'
;MVPLKDGRDTLELIDTQSAEITVLQGIVASKDIQIDRLITAVKELNENRLQERSEWQEQVVTLADNNTVLGIKIAKEKRKRWGIGIFGGLVHTGDVVIGIGITYDIIRF
;
A
#
# COMPACT_ATOMS: atom_id res chain seq x y z
N MET A 1 17.08 66.94 -42.05
CA MET A 1 15.68 66.66 -41.66
C MET A 1 15.58 65.15 -41.48
N VAL A 2 15.57 64.67 -40.23
CA VAL A 2 15.59 63.23 -39.89
C VAL A 2 14.17 62.68 -40.08
N PRO A 3 13.96 61.45 -40.61
CA PRO A 3 12.63 61.01 -40.99
C PRO A 3 11.81 60.67 -39.74
N LEU A 4 10.70 61.39 -39.55
CA LEU A 4 9.68 61.13 -38.51
C LEU A 4 9.01 59.74 -38.62
N LYS A 5 9.31 58.99 -39.69
CA LYS A 5 8.76 57.67 -39.99
C LYS A 5 9.46 56.56 -39.19
N ASP A 6 10.75 56.70 -38.93
CA ASP A 6 11.58 55.70 -38.23
C ASP A 6 11.30 55.70 -36.71
N GLY A 7 11.11 56.89 -36.13
CA GLY A 7 10.75 57.02 -34.71
C GLY A 7 9.32 56.58 -34.37
N ARG A 8 8.38 56.66 -35.32
CA ARG A 8 6.99 56.22 -35.11
C ARG A 8 6.87 54.69 -35.14
N ASP A 9 7.54 54.05 -36.09
CA ASP A 9 7.59 52.59 -36.22
C ASP A 9 8.23 51.95 -34.97
N THR A 10 9.31 52.57 -34.49
CA THR A 10 9.95 52.16 -33.22
C THR A 10 9.02 52.30 -32.02
N LEU A 11 8.18 53.34 -31.98
CA LEU A 11 7.22 53.56 -30.89
C LEU A 11 6.08 52.53 -30.91
N GLU A 12 5.52 52.23 -32.09
CA GLU A 12 4.47 51.22 -32.24
C GLU A 12 4.97 49.81 -31.85
N LEU A 13 6.24 49.50 -32.14
CA LEU A 13 6.88 48.27 -31.69
C LEU A 13 7.02 48.22 -30.17
N ILE A 14 7.43 49.32 -29.52
CA ILE A 14 7.56 49.40 -28.05
C ILE A 14 6.20 49.23 -27.38
N ASP A 15 5.15 49.85 -27.91
CA ASP A 15 3.79 49.73 -27.39
C ASP A 15 3.28 48.28 -27.51
N THR A 16 3.54 47.64 -28.66
CA THR A 16 3.21 46.23 -28.90
C THR A 16 3.95 45.32 -27.91
N GLN A 17 5.26 45.52 -27.75
CA GLN A 17 6.06 44.74 -26.80
C GLN A 17 5.62 44.96 -25.35
N SER A 18 5.22 46.18 -24.99
CA SER A 18 4.70 46.50 -23.65
C SER A 18 3.38 45.76 -23.38
N ALA A 19 2.51 45.68 -24.39
CA ALA A 19 1.28 44.88 -24.30
C ALA A 19 1.58 43.39 -24.15
N GLU A 20 2.52 42.84 -24.92
CA GLU A 20 2.97 41.44 -24.81
C GLU A 20 3.56 41.12 -23.43
N ILE A 21 4.42 42.00 -22.89
CA ILE A 21 5.00 41.85 -21.55
C ILE A 21 3.88 41.79 -20.48
N THR A 22 2.87 42.65 -20.60
CA THR A 22 1.74 42.67 -19.67
C THR A 22 0.96 41.35 -19.70
N VAL A 23 0.73 40.80 -20.90
CA VAL A 23 0.08 39.50 -21.07
C VAL A 23 0.92 38.39 -20.44
N LEU A 24 2.23 38.37 -20.70
CA LEU A 24 3.15 37.37 -20.12
C LEU A 24 3.17 37.42 -18.60
N GLN A 25 3.16 38.63 -18.00
CA GLN A 25 3.07 38.79 -16.54
C GLN A 25 1.79 38.17 -15.99
N GLY A 26 0.65 38.36 -16.66
CA GLY A 26 -0.62 37.73 -16.26
C GLY A 26 -0.57 36.21 -16.34
N ILE A 27 0.07 35.65 -17.38
CA ILE A 27 0.27 34.21 -17.53
C ILE A 27 1.18 33.67 -16.41
N VAL A 28 2.28 34.35 -16.10
CA VAL A 28 3.19 33.96 -15.02
C VAL A 28 2.47 33.95 -13.68
N ALA A 29 1.73 35.01 -13.34
CA ALA A 29 0.95 35.07 -12.11
C ALA A 29 -0.09 33.94 -12.03
N SER A 30 -0.75 33.60 -13.14
CA SER A 30 -1.66 32.46 -13.20
C SER A 30 -0.96 31.11 -12.99
N LYS A 31 0.25 30.95 -13.55
CA LYS A 31 1.06 29.74 -13.36
C LYS A 31 1.56 29.60 -11.94
N ASP A 32 1.95 30.69 -11.28
CA ASP A 32 2.36 30.66 -9.88
C ASP A 32 1.23 30.14 -8.98
N ILE A 33 -0.01 30.62 -9.18
CA ILE A 33 -1.19 30.11 -8.47
C ILE A 33 -1.41 28.62 -8.73
N GLN A 34 -1.19 28.15 -9.96
CA GLN A 34 -1.32 26.72 -10.31
C GLN A 34 -0.23 25.87 -9.65
N ILE A 35 1.01 26.38 -9.57
CA ILE A 35 2.13 25.73 -8.90
C ILE A 35 1.83 25.59 -7.41
N ASP A 36 1.35 26.64 -6.75
CA ASP A 36 1.01 26.59 -5.33
C ASP A 36 -0.08 25.54 -5.04
N ARG A 37 -1.10 25.47 -5.88
CA ARG A 37 -2.15 24.43 -5.76
C ARG A 37 -1.58 23.03 -5.94
N LEU A 38 -0.67 22.83 -6.90
CA LEU A 38 -0.03 21.54 -7.13
C LEU A 38 0.86 21.14 -5.94
N ILE A 39 1.60 22.09 -5.36
CA ILE A 39 2.41 21.86 -4.17
C ILE A 39 1.52 21.39 -3.01
N THR A 40 0.39 22.07 -2.76
CA THR A 40 -0.55 21.67 -1.71
C THR A 40 -1.12 20.29 -1.97
N ALA A 41 -1.59 19.99 -3.19
CA ALA A 41 -2.15 18.68 -3.53
C ALA A 41 -1.12 17.55 -3.37
N VAL A 42 0.14 17.78 -3.77
CA VAL A 42 1.23 16.80 -3.59
C VAL A 42 1.54 16.58 -2.11
N LYS A 43 1.49 17.63 -1.29
CA LYS A 43 1.70 17.52 0.15
C LYS A 43 0.60 16.67 0.79
N GLU A 44 -0.67 16.98 0.52
CA GLU A 44 -1.81 16.22 1.02
C GLU A 44 -1.77 14.75 0.57
N LEU A 45 -1.44 14.49 -0.70
CA LEU A 45 -1.29 13.12 -1.21
C LEU A 45 -0.18 12.35 -0.48
N ASN A 46 0.94 13.00 -0.19
CA ASN A 46 2.03 12.37 0.54
C ASN A 46 1.67 12.07 2.00
N GLU A 47 0.96 12.99 2.66
CA GLU A 47 0.46 12.80 4.02
C GLU A 47 -0.54 11.62 4.08
N ASN A 48 -1.51 11.59 3.15
CA ASN A 48 -2.46 10.48 3.04
C ASN A 48 -1.76 9.15 2.79
N ARG A 49 -0.77 9.11 1.88
CA ARG A 49 -0.01 7.90 1.56
C ARG A 49 0.80 7.39 2.76
N LEU A 50 1.34 8.30 3.59
CA LEU A 50 2.05 7.92 4.81
C LEU A 50 1.08 7.35 5.85
N GLN A 51 -0.09 7.96 6.01
CA GLN A 51 -1.14 7.47 6.88
C GLN A 51 -1.62 6.07 6.46
N GLU A 52 -2.02 5.89 5.21
CA GLU A 52 -2.44 4.59 4.68
C GLU A 52 -1.39 3.50 4.89
N ARG A 53 -0.10 3.83 4.69
CA ARG A 53 0.99 2.88 4.95
C ARG A 53 1.10 2.49 6.42
N SER A 54 0.88 3.43 7.33
CA SER A 54 0.89 3.13 8.77
C SER A 54 -0.29 2.23 9.16
N GLU A 55 -1.50 2.52 8.66
CA GLU A 55 -2.71 1.72 8.89
C GLU A 55 -2.56 0.31 8.28
N TRP A 56 -2.00 0.20 7.07
CA TRP A 56 -1.69 -1.09 6.46
C TRP A 56 -0.66 -1.87 7.26
N GLN A 57 0.39 -1.21 7.75
CA GLN A 57 1.42 -1.85 8.56
C GLN A 57 0.82 -2.42 9.86
N GLU A 58 -0.06 -1.67 10.53
CA GLU A 58 -0.76 -2.11 11.73
C GLU A 58 -1.66 -3.32 11.46
N GLN A 59 -2.41 -3.30 10.35
CA GLN A 59 -3.24 -4.43 9.93
C GLN A 59 -2.42 -5.68 9.63
N VAL A 60 -1.30 -5.53 8.91
CA VAL A 60 -0.40 -6.65 8.60
C VAL A 60 0.19 -7.26 9.86
N VAL A 61 0.62 -6.44 10.82
CA VAL A 61 1.14 -6.92 12.11
C VAL A 61 0.05 -7.67 12.88
N THR A 62 -1.15 -7.09 12.97
CA THR A 62 -2.29 -7.72 13.66
C THR A 62 -2.66 -9.06 13.02
N LEU A 63 -2.67 -9.15 11.69
CA LEU A 63 -2.93 -10.40 10.97
C LEU A 63 -1.81 -11.43 11.19
N ALA A 64 -0.55 -11.01 11.23
CA ALA A 64 0.58 -11.88 11.52
C ALA A 64 0.51 -12.47 12.93
N ASP A 65 0.16 -11.64 13.92
CA ASP A 65 -0.04 -12.07 15.31
C ASP A 65 -1.20 -13.06 15.42
N ASN A 66 -2.35 -12.74 14.81
CA ASN A 66 -3.51 -13.63 14.79
C ASN A 66 -3.20 -14.98 14.11
N ASN A 67 -2.50 -14.96 12.98
CA ASN A 67 -2.09 -16.19 12.30
C ASN A 67 -1.14 -17.03 13.16
N THR A 68 -0.23 -16.40 13.89
CA THR A 68 0.68 -17.09 14.83
C THR A 68 -0.09 -17.73 15.97
N VAL A 69 -1.02 -17.00 16.59
CA VAL A 69 -1.88 -17.50 17.68
C VAL A 69 -2.74 -18.67 17.22
N LEU A 70 -3.37 -18.57 16.04
CA LEU A 70 -4.17 -19.64 15.45
C LEU A 70 -3.30 -20.86 15.13
N GLY A 71 -2.10 -20.66 14.59
CA GLY A 71 -1.13 -21.73 14.35
C GLY A 71 -0.79 -22.50 15.62
N ILE A 72 -0.52 -21.78 16.72
CA ILE A 72 -0.26 -22.37 18.04
C ILE A 72 -1.49 -23.12 18.55
N LYS A 73 -2.69 -22.55 18.41
CA LYS A 73 -3.94 -23.18 18.86
C LYS A 73 -4.21 -24.48 18.09
N ILE A 74 -4.09 -24.46 16.77
CA ILE A 74 -4.24 -25.65 15.91
C ILE A 74 -3.18 -26.69 16.26
N ALA A 75 -1.92 -26.29 16.46
CA ALA A 75 -0.86 -27.22 16.86
C ALA A 75 -1.16 -27.88 18.22
N LYS A 76 -1.71 -27.12 19.18
CA LYS A 76 -2.15 -27.63 20.47
C LYS A 76 -3.33 -28.58 20.33
N GLU A 77 -4.32 -28.27 19.50
CA GLU A 77 -5.46 -29.15 19.23
C GLU A 77 -5.05 -30.42 18.48
N LYS A 78 -4.17 -30.33 17.48
CA LYS A 78 -3.61 -31.50 16.80
C LYS A 78 -2.85 -32.38 17.79
N ARG A 79 -1.97 -31.81 18.63
CA ARG A 79 -1.26 -32.57 19.67
C ARG A 79 -2.21 -33.24 20.68
N LYS A 80 -3.40 -32.66 20.91
CA LYS A 80 -4.42 -33.29 21.77
C LYS A 80 -5.14 -34.47 21.10
N ARG A 81 -5.22 -34.49 19.77
CA ARG A 81 -5.90 -35.55 18.99
C ARG A 81 -4.97 -36.67 18.55
N TRP A 82 -3.68 -36.37 18.39
CA TRP A 82 -2.65 -37.35 18.04
C TRP A 82 -1.93 -37.82 19.31
N GLY A 83 -2.06 -39.10 19.62
CA GLY A 83 -1.43 -39.74 20.78
C GLY A 83 -0.50 -40.87 20.37
N ILE A 84 0.35 -41.31 21.30
CA ILE A 84 1.03 -42.61 21.22
C ILE A 84 0.18 -43.59 22.01
N GLY A 85 -0.40 -44.57 21.32
CA GLY A 85 -1.33 -45.52 21.91
C GLY A 85 -1.00 -46.95 21.53
N ILE A 86 -1.49 -47.88 22.34
CA ILE A 86 -1.50 -49.30 22.01
C ILE A 86 -2.68 -49.54 21.07
N PHE A 87 -2.43 -50.20 19.93
CA PHE A 87 -3.47 -50.61 19.00
C PHE A 87 -3.44 -52.13 18.82
N GLY A 88 -4.62 -52.71 18.64
CA GLY A 88 -4.82 -54.13 18.37
C GLY A 88 -5.65 -54.34 17.12
N GLY A 89 -5.29 -55.29 16.28
CA GLY A 89 -6.00 -55.58 15.03
C GLY A 89 -5.71 -56.98 14.49
N LEU A 90 -6.51 -57.37 13.50
CA LEU A 90 -6.30 -58.61 12.74
C LEU A 90 -5.58 -58.27 11.43
N VAL A 91 -4.47 -58.96 11.17
CA VAL A 91 -3.80 -58.90 9.88
C VAL A 91 -4.60 -59.70 8.85
N HIS A 92 -4.45 -59.37 7.56
CA HIS A 92 -5.14 -60.04 6.43
C HIS A 92 -4.96 -61.57 6.39
N THR A 93 -3.93 -62.10 7.06
CA THR A 93 -3.63 -63.53 7.23
C THR A 93 -4.39 -64.20 8.39
N GLY A 94 -5.10 -63.44 9.23
CA GLY A 94 -5.87 -63.95 10.38
C GLY A 94 -5.16 -63.84 11.73
N ASP A 95 -3.91 -63.39 11.77
CA ASP A 95 -3.14 -63.26 13.01
C ASP A 95 -3.53 -61.99 13.79
N VAL A 96 -3.58 -62.10 15.12
CA VAL A 96 -3.81 -60.97 16.03
C VAL A 96 -2.49 -60.24 16.27
N VAL A 97 -2.50 -58.92 16.08
CA VAL A 97 -1.31 -58.09 16.25
C VAL A 97 -1.59 -56.99 17.28
N ILE A 98 -0.63 -56.76 18.17
CA ILE A 98 -0.62 -55.66 19.13
C ILE A 98 0.64 -54.83 18.88
N GLY A 99 0.48 -53.51 18.77
CA GLY A 99 1.59 -52.59 18.50
C GLY A 99 1.44 -51.26 19.24
N ILE A 100 2.54 -50.50 19.29
CA ILE A 100 2.57 -49.11 19.75
C ILE A 100 2.70 -48.23 18.51
N GLY A 101 1.84 -47.23 18.37
CA GLY A 101 1.84 -46.38 17.18
C GLY A 101 1.17 -45.04 17.41
N ILE A 102 1.20 -44.22 16.36
CA ILE A 102 0.51 -42.94 16.32
C ILE A 102 -0.98 -43.21 16.13
N THR A 103 -1.79 -42.89 17.13
CA THR A 103 -3.24 -43.07 17.11
C THR A 103 -3.95 -41.71 16.99
N TYR A 104 -5.05 -41.66 16.24
CA TYR A 104 -5.91 -40.49 16.12
C TYR A 104 -7.17 -40.68 16.96
N ASP A 105 -7.40 -39.80 17.92
CA ASP A 105 -8.53 -39.88 18.85
C ASP A 105 -9.77 -39.22 18.22
N ILE A 106 -10.77 -40.03 17.85
CA ILE A 106 -11.97 -39.59 17.12
C ILE A 106 -13.05 -39.05 18.08
N ILE A 107 -13.08 -39.51 19.34
CA ILE A 107 -14.07 -39.11 20.36
C ILE A 107 -13.36 -38.99 21.70
N ARG A 108 -13.58 -37.89 22.42
CA ARG A 108 -13.02 -37.68 23.76
C ARG A 108 -14.15 -37.39 24.74
N PHE A 109 -14.31 -38.24 25.77
CA PHE A 109 -15.10 -37.95 26.97
C PHE A 109 -14.30 -37.10 27.94
#